data_AF-A0A5N6KGH3-F1
#
_entry.id   AF-A0A5N6KGH3-F1
#
_cell.length_a   1.000
_cell.length_b   1.000
_cell.length_c   1.000
_cell.angle_alpha   90.00
_cell.angle_beta   90.00
_cell.angle_gamma   90.00
#
_symmetry.space_group_name_H-M   'P 1'
#
loop_
_entity.id
_entity.type
_entity.pdbx_description
1 polymer ?
#
loop_
_entity_poly.entity_id
_entity_poly.type
_entity_poly.pdbx_seq_one_letter_code
_entity_poly.pdbx_strand_id
1 'polypeptide(L)'
;MESQVGLGDPSAVPSEDSCSISNMTTMSMWELWKAREEPVAIIEVKDLRLSARVGADAWGWDWDIDNCPTQPILVSMSLSLRQPFKTASEKDDLTDDTIHYGRLRSGIIEAVKNYNSSDPKFNSPMHFCPGIIIMYIAEYFSQIAKLTTGKHINWSSYKLMLPKSCLLGAGMSLTVETLYNEPSPKNKVGAWGASCVLRVHDLTVPTIIGMLDKERLVKQNVVANVEIDRYQSVGDLHWDVQNMITKTIEESSFQTLEALAEEIGKRVTRYLIIPNIIARVQAQNIKGKKKWEKFSDDYKMVPWKKTEVMDLCSVIKIKLEKPSIYIDTAPSVKMTMDIRPLPNSPYFALWKGYKKLSMPGRPLDCSLREWITKNDPENMGDGNSTMLDLAQRMEDFQANLAESRRFTNEVTSRPSSSKSMPEDSKDEESGLENLDRKMFSFTAGLSKDKKITDEINHQS
;
A
#
# COMPACT_ATOMS: atom_id res chain seq x y z
N MET A 1 -31.93 68.46 -14.19
CA MET A 1 -32.88 67.33 -14.24
C MET A 1 -32.17 66.22 -15.01
N GLU A 2 -31.29 65.40 -14.40
CA GLU A 2 -31.58 64.37 -13.36
C GLU A 2 -32.82 63.56 -13.75
N SER A 3 -32.87 62.22 -13.82
CA SER A 3 -32.10 61.08 -13.29
C SER A 3 -32.65 59.83 -14.07
N GLN A 4 -32.19 58.58 -14.03
CA GLN A 4 -31.39 57.82 -13.07
C GLN A 4 -30.95 56.52 -13.78
N VAL A 5 -29.70 56.12 -13.57
CA VAL A 5 -29.10 54.83 -13.98
C VAL A 5 -29.42 53.80 -12.89
N GLY A 6 -30.01 52.67 -13.27
CA GLY A 6 -30.11 51.49 -12.41
C GLY A 6 -28.91 50.57 -12.63
N LEU A 7 -28.05 50.46 -11.62
CA LEU A 7 -26.96 49.50 -11.52
C LEU A 7 -27.53 48.07 -11.48
N GLY A 8 -27.20 47.26 -12.49
CA GLY A 8 -27.37 45.81 -12.47
C GLY A 8 -26.16 45.17 -11.78
N ASP A 9 -26.44 44.39 -10.74
CA ASP A 9 -25.51 43.67 -9.88
C ASP A 9 -24.52 42.77 -10.68
N PRO A 10 -23.20 42.86 -10.47
CA PRO A 10 -22.23 41.96 -11.10
C PRO A 10 -22.02 40.64 -10.33
N SER A 11 -22.98 40.22 -9.49
CA SER A 11 -22.83 39.06 -8.60
C SER A 11 -23.38 37.73 -9.15
N ALA A 12 -23.56 37.59 -10.45
CA ALA A 12 -23.91 36.29 -11.06
C ALA A 12 -22.64 35.50 -11.39
N VAL A 13 -21.98 34.99 -10.36
CA VAL A 13 -20.99 33.91 -10.50
C VAL A 13 -21.72 32.69 -11.06
N PRO A 14 -21.35 32.13 -12.23
CA PRO A 14 -21.93 30.88 -12.69
C PRO A 14 -21.55 29.76 -11.72
N SER A 15 -22.56 29.25 -11.05
CA SER A 15 -22.51 28.10 -10.16
C SER A 15 -22.07 26.83 -10.89
N GLU A 16 -21.12 26.13 -10.29
CA GLU A 16 -21.00 24.68 -10.25
C GLU A 16 -20.94 23.91 -11.58
N ASP A 17 -19.73 23.78 -12.13
CA ASP A 17 -19.31 22.60 -12.90
C ASP A 17 -18.05 22.00 -12.23
N SER A 18 -18.23 21.50 -11.01
CA SER A 18 -17.23 20.63 -10.41
C SER A 18 -17.25 19.29 -11.14
N CYS A 19 -16.07 18.84 -11.61
CA CYS A 19 -15.90 17.52 -12.20
C CYS A 19 -16.41 16.47 -11.20
N SER A 20 -17.57 15.89 -11.47
CA SER A 20 -18.23 14.97 -10.56
C SER A 20 -17.42 13.67 -10.44
N ILE A 21 -16.72 13.53 -9.31
CA ILE A 21 -15.94 12.34 -8.90
C ILE A 21 -16.87 11.11 -8.64
N SER A 22 -18.18 11.24 -8.81
CA SER A 22 -19.20 10.29 -8.34
C SER A 22 -19.27 8.95 -9.07
N ASN A 23 -18.59 8.78 -10.23
CA ASN A 23 -18.66 7.54 -11.05
C ASN A 23 -17.31 6.80 -11.18
N MET A 24 -16.30 7.19 -10.40
CA MET A 24 -14.93 6.68 -10.54
C MET A 24 -14.75 5.39 -9.75
N THR A 25 -14.41 4.29 -10.43
CA THR A 25 -14.17 2.99 -9.78
C THR A 25 -12.76 2.96 -9.18
N THR A 26 -12.63 2.68 -7.89
CA THR A 26 -11.31 2.40 -7.30
C THR A 26 -10.85 1.01 -7.72
N MET A 27 -9.67 0.93 -8.31
CA MET A 27 -9.06 -0.29 -8.80
C MET A 27 -7.68 -0.45 -8.17
N SER A 28 -7.20 -1.69 -8.06
CA SER A 28 -5.77 -1.93 -7.82
C SER A 28 -4.95 -1.45 -9.02
N MET A 29 -3.67 -1.15 -8.79
CA MET A 29 -2.76 -0.75 -9.87
C MET A 29 -2.68 -1.81 -10.98
N TRP A 30 -2.72 -3.09 -10.60
CA TRP A 30 -2.74 -4.19 -11.55
C TRP A 30 -4.01 -4.22 -12.42
N GLU A 31 -5.19 -4.07 -11.80
CA GLU A 31 -6.46 -4.01 -12.54
C GLU A 31 -6.48 -2.82 -13.49
N LEU A 32 -5.97 -1.67 -13.05
CA LEU A 32 -5.85 -0.47 -13.87
C LEU A 32 -4.93 -0.70 -15.07
N TRP A 33 -3.75 -1.30 -14.86
CA TRP A 33 -2.81 -1.60 -15.94
C TRP A 33 -3.36 -2.63 -16.93
N LYS A 34 -4.11 -3.62 -16.45
CA LYS A 34 -4.79 -4.59 -17.32
C LYS A 34 -5.90 -3.93 -18.15
N ALA A 35 -6.59 -2.95 -17.58
CA ALA A 35 -7.64 -2.19 -18.25
C ALA A 35 -7.10 -1.11 -19.21
N ARG A 36 -5.81 -0.76 -19.09
CA ARG A 36 -5.16 0.28 -19.87
C ARG A 36 -4.85 -0.22 -21.29
N GLU A 37 -5.18 0.60 -22.28
CA GLU A 37 -4.76 0.41 -23.67
C GLU A 37 -3.27 0.72 -23.86
N GLU A 38 -2.64 0.12 -24.87
CA GLU A 38 -1.26 0.43 -25.21
C GLU A 38 -1.12 1.94 -25.53
N PRO A 39 -0.19 2.65 -24.87
CA PRO A 39 -0.06 4.08 -25.05
C PRO A 39 0.56 4.41 -26.41
N VAL A 40 -0.15 5.21 -27.22
CA VAL A 40 0.36 5.68 -28.52
C VAL A 40 1.57 6.61 -28.33
N ALA A 41 1.52 7.45 -27.30
CA ALA A 41 2.59 8.35 -26.92
C ALA A 41 2.50 8.72 -25.43
N ILE A 42 3.64 8.89 -24.78
CA ILE A 42 3.72 9.34 -23.38
C ILE A 42 4.54 10.64 -23.31
N ILE A 43 4.00 11.63 -22.61
CA ILE A 43 4.74 12.84 -22.21
C ILE A 43 4.95 12.76 -20.71
N GLU A 44 6.17 13.04 -20.29
CA GLU A 44 6.54 12.89 -18.89
C GLU A 44 7.45 14.01 -18.41
N VAL A 45 7.22 14.44 -17.17
CA VAL A 45 8.14 15.24 -16.37
C VAL A 45 8.49 14.40 -15.14
N LYS A 46 9.78 14.11 -14.94
CA LYS A 46 10.26 13.30 -13.82
C LYS A 46 10.94 14.15 -12.77
N ASP A 47 10.61 13.83 -11.52
CA ASP A 47 11.28 14.25 -10.29
C ASP A 47 11.55 15.75 -10.24
N LEU A 48 10.55 16.55 -10.64
CA LEU A 48 10.61 18.00 -10.55
C LEU A 48 10.69 18.40 -9.08
N ARG A 49 11.85 18.91 -8.69
CA ARG A 49 12.13 19.29 -7.31
C ARG A 49 11.47 20.62 -6.97
N LEU A 50 10.62 20.59 -5.94
CA LEU A 50 9.92 21.75 -5.38
C LEU A 50 9.99 21.70 -3.85
N SER A 51 9.27 22.59 -3.18
CA SER A 51 9.13 22.59 -1.72
C SER A 51 7.68 22.88 -1.36
N ALA A 52 7.15 22.16 -0.38
CA ALA A 52 5.78 22.32 0.07
C ALA A 52 5.69 22.05 1.58
N ARG A 53 4.69 22.64 2.22
CA ARG A 53 4.26 22.25 3.57
C ARG A 53 3.44 20.98 3.45
N VAL A 54 4.00 19.83 3.79
CA VAL A 54 3.34 18.53 3.55
C VAL A 54 3.84 17.51 4.54
N GLY A 55 2.90 16.88 5.23
CA GLY A 55 3.08 15.70 6.07
C GLY A 55 4.20 15.77 7.10
N ALA A 56 4.39 14.66 7.83
CA ALA A 56 5.54 14.48 8.68
C ALA A 56 6.81 14.31 7.83
N ASP A 57 7.86 15.02 8.22
CA ASP A 57 9.22 14.71 7.80
C ASP A 57 9.86 13.71 8.78
N ALA A 58 11.13 13.40 8.55
CA ALA A 58 11.98 12.54 9.35
C ALA A 58 12.02 12.85 10.86
N TRP A 59 11.67 14.06 11.27
CA TRP A 59 11.68 14.51 12.67
C TRP A 59 10.29 14.47 13.29
N GLY A 60 9.29 14.05 12.52
CA GLY A 60 7.90 13.96 12.92
C GLY A 60 7.12 15.24 12.64
N TRP A 61 5.81 15.13 12.85
CA TRP A 61 4.89 16.25 12.86
C TRP A 61 3.70 15.88 13.75
N ASP A 62 3.49 16.64 14.82
CA ASP A 62 2.46 16.38 15.83
C ASP A 62 1.08 16.89 15.40
N TRP A 63 0.83 16.96 14.08
CA TRP A 63 -0.39 17.50 13.50
C TRP A 63 -0.68 18.96 13.86
N ASP A 64 0.33 19.66 14.34
CA ASP A 64 0.29 21.10 14.58
C ASP A 64 0.30 21.83 13.24
N ILE A 65 -0.86 22.40 12.89
CA ILE A 65 -1.10 23.10 11.63
C ILE A 65 -0.11 24.25 11.44
N ASP A 66 0.24 24.95 12.52
CA ASP A 66 1.12 26.12 12.45
C ASP A 66 2.57 25.69 12.20
N ASN A 67 2.95 24.53 12.72
CA ASN A 67 4.32 23.99 12.65
C ASN A 67 4.51 22.87 11.61
N CYS A 68 3.59 22.69 10.66
CA CYS A 68 3.78 21.73 9.57
C CYS A 68 5.08 22.05 8.77
N PRO A 69 6.03 21.10 8.67
CA PRO A 69 7.33 21.35 8.09
C PRO A 69 7.24 21.63 6.59
N THR A 70 8.07 22.58 6.12
CA THR A 70 8.32 22.75 4.69
C THR A 70 9.46 21.84 4.29
N GLN A 71 9.20 20.89 3.40
CA GLN A 71 10.19 19.90 2.98
C GLN A 71 10.32 19.84 1.45
N PRO A 72 11.49 19.41 0.91
CA PRO A 72 11.64 19.21 -0.51
C PRO A 72 10.74 18.07 -0.97
N ILE A 73 10.06 18.28 -2.09
CA ILE A 73 9.23 17.27 -2.76
C ILE A 73 9.75 17.03 -4.17
N LEU A 74 9.57 15.81 -4.67
CA LEU A 74 9.80 15.49 -6.08
C LEU A 74 8.44 15.15 -6.70
N VAL A 75 8.06 15.90 -7.74
CA VAL A 75 6.81 15.70 -8.44
C VAL A 75 7.10 15.11 -9.82
N SER A 76 6.50 13.96 -10.10
CA SER A 76 6.51 13.34 -11.42
C SER A 76 5.09 13.31 -11.98
N MET A 77 4.96 13.59 -13.28
CA MET A 77 3.69 13.55 -13.99
C MET A 77 3.89 12.92 -15.36
N SER A 78 3.05 11.94 -15.67
CA SER A 78 3.08 11.22 -16.94
C SER A 78 1.67 11.21 -17.54
N LEU A 79 1.58 11.52 -18.83
CA LEU A 79 0.33 11.58 -19.58
C LEU A 79 0.43 10.70 -20.82
N SER A 80 -0.58 9.86 -21.03
CA SER A 80 -0.71 9.03 -22.23
C SER A 80 -1.72 9.64 -23.17
N LEU A 81 -1.30 9.87 -24.42
CA LEU A 81 -2.12 10.47 -25.45
C LEU A 81 -2.96 9.41 -26.19
N ARG A 82 -4.17 9.79 -26.58
CA ARG A 82 -5.04 8.97 -27.46
C ARG A 82 -4.56 8.93 -28.91
N GLN A 83 -3.87 9.98 -29.34
CA GLN A 83 -3.42 10.17 -30.72
C GLN A 83 -1.94 10.56 -30.75
N PRO A 84 -1.19 10.20 -31.81
CA PRO A 84 0.21 10.56 -31.94
C PRO A 84 0.37 12.07 -32.22
N PHE A 85 1.60 12.57 -32.05
CA PHE A 85 1.98 13.97 -32.26
C PHE A 85 1.98 14.41 -33.73
N LYS A 86 0.84 14.40 -34.41
CA LYS A 86 0.84 14.57 -35.87
C LYS A 86 1.43 15.92 -36.33
N THR A 87 0.92 17.04 -35.84
CA THR A 87 1.41 18.38 -36.21
C THR A 87 2.82 18.66 -35.70
N ALA A 88 3.11 18.37 -34.43
CA ALA A 88 4.43 18.64 -33.86
C ALA A 88 5.53 17.78 -34.50
N SER A 89 5.23 16.52 -34.88
CA SER A 89 6.22 15.66 -35.53
C SER A 89 6.39 15.95 -37.02
N GLU A 90 5.32 16.28 -37.76
CA GLU A 90 5.39 16.52 -39.20
C GLU A 90 5.93 17.92 -39.54
N LYS A 91 5.65 18.92 -38.70
CA LYS A 91 5.92 20.33 -39.00
C LYS A 91 6.94 21.00 -38.07
N ASP A 92 7.40 20.29 -37.04
CA ASP A 92 8.27 20.85 -35.99
C ASP A 92 7.70 22.16 -35.40
N ASP A 93 6.39 22.16 -35.15
CA ASP A 93 5.64 23.34 -34.71
C ASP A 93 4.83 23.03 -33.45
N LEU A 94 4.92 23.93 -32.46
CA LEU A 94 4.20 23.86 -31.20
C LEU A 94 2.93 24.72 -31.31
N THR A 95 1.84 24.11 -31.77
CA THR A 95 0.54 24.78 -31.78
C THR A 95 -0.03 24.92 -30.37
N ASP A 96 -1.03 25.79 -30.19
CA ASP A 96 -1.69 26.02 -28.90
C ASP A 96 -2.36 24.76 -28.30
N ASP A 97 -2.66 23.75 -29.12
CA ASP A 97 -3.22 22.46 -28.69
C ASP A 97 -2.14 21.41 -28.35
N THR A 98 -0.86 21.74 -28.56
CA THR A 98 0.23 20.81 -28.30
C THR A 98 0.48 20.66 -26.81
N ILE A 99 0.36 19.43 -26.32
CA ILE A 99 0.79 19.06 -24.97
C ILE A 99 2.30 18.81 -25.04
N HIS A 100 3.08 19.58 -24.28
CA HIS A 100 4.54 19.42 -24.22
C HIS A 100 5.04 19.54 -22.78
N TYR A 101 6.22 18.98 -22.53
CA TYR A 101 6.83 18.91 -21.20
C TYR A 101 7.03 20.28 -20.53
N GLY A 102 7.25 21.34 -21.32
CA GLY A 102 7.37 22.71 -20.81
C GLY A 102 6.09 23.24 -20.16
N ARG A 103 4.93 22.95 -20.76
CA ARG A 103 3.61 23.27 -20.19
C ARG A 103 3.32 22.44 -18.94
N LEU A 104 3.65 21.14 -18.97
CA LEU A 104 3.51 20.29 -17.79
C LEU A 104 4.37 20.78 -16.62
N ARG A 105 5.65 21.05 -16.86
CA ARG A 105 6.55 21.58 -15.83
C ARG A 105 6.03 22.89 -15.23
N SER A 106 5.63 23.83 -16.08
CA SER A 106 5.14 25.14 -15.62
C SER A 106 3.83 25.03 -14.85
N GLY A 107 2.91 24.16 -15.32
CA GLY A 107 1.66 23.89 -14.64
C GLY A 107 1.83 23.22 -13.27
N ILE A 108 2.78 22.27 -13.14
CA ILE A 108 3.12 21.67 -11.84
C ILE A 108 3.64 22.73 -10.86
N ILE A 109 4.55 23.60 -11.32
CA ILE A 109 5.10 24.69 -10.49
C ILE A 109 3.97 25.60 -10.00
N GLU A 110 3.07 26.00 -10.89
CA GLU A 110 1.98 26.90 -10.55
C GLU A 110 0.96 26.23 -9.61
N ALA A 111 0.62 24.96 -9.84
CA ALA A 111 -0.25 24.21 -8.96
C ALA A 111 0.31 24.09 -7.54
N VAL A 112 1.61 23.83 -7.39
CA VAL A 112 2.27 23.74 -6.07
C VAL A 112 2.38 25.12 -5.41
N LYS A 113 2.59 26.20 -6.17
CA LYS A 113 2.52 27.57 -5.63
C LYS A 113 1.11 27.90 -5.11
N ASN A 114 0.07 27.52 -5.86
CA ASN A 114 -1.32 27.70 -5.46
C ASN A 114 -1.65 26.90 -4.20
N TYR A 115 -1.12 25.68 -4.09
CA TYR A 115 -1.22 24.89 -2.86
C TYR A 115 -0.57 25.60 -1.67
N ASN A 116 0.69 26.02 -1.81
CA ASN A 116 1.43 26.69 -0.73
C ASN A 116 0.82 28.04 -0.31
N SER A 117 0.16 28.73 -1.25
CA SER A 117 -0.49 30.02 -1.00
C SER A 117 -1.94 29.86 -0.54
N SER A 118 -2.52 28.66 -0.63
CA SER A 118 -3.88 28.44 -0.20
C SER A 118 -3.93 28.40 1.33
N ASP A 119 -4.83 29.20 1.89
CA ASP A 119 -5.19 29.08 3.30
C ASP A 119 -5.77 27.68 3.52
N PRO A 120 -5.39 26.95 4.60
CA PRO A 120 -5.98 25.65 4.90
C PRO A 120 -7.50 25.80 4.97
N LYS A 121 -8.20 25.40 3.89
CA LYS A 121 -9.66 25.56 3.71
C LYS A 121 -10.45 24.95 4.87
N PHE A 122 -9.81 24.08 5.63
CA PHE A 122 -10.25 23.51 6.88
C PHE A 122 -9.05 23.65 7.84
N ASN A 123 -9.25 24.16 9.06
CA ASN A 123 -8.29 24.06 10.18
C ASN A 123 -8.12 22.59 10.57
N SER A 124 -7.64 21.79 9.62
CA SER A 124 -7.56 20.36 9.66
C SER A 124 -6.16 19.96 9.19
N PRO A 125 -5.45 19.15 9.97
CA PRO A 125 -4.16 18.60 9.55
C PRO A 125 -4.26 17.79 8.23
N MET A 126 -5.46 17.40 7.82
CA MET A 126 -5.68 16.78 6.50
C MET A 126 -5.21 17.63 5.32
N HIS A 127 -5.15 18.97 5.46
CA HIS A 127 -4.70 19.84 4.38
C HIS A 127 -3.23 19.57 3.96
N PHE A 128 -2.42 19.05 4.87
CA PHE A 128 -1.01 18.76 4.64
C PHE A 128 -0.75 17.33 4.14
N CYS A 129 -1.78 16.57 3.78
CA CYS A 129 -1.57 15.23 3.23
C CYS A 129 -0.96 15.30 1.82
N PRO A 130 -0.07 14.35 1.46
CA PRO A 130 0.46 14.19 0.10
C PRO A 130 -0.62 14.18 -0.99
N GLY A 131 -1.78 13.58 -0.70
CA GLY A 131 -2.91 13.49 -1.63
C GLY A 131 -3.50 14.85 -2.00
N ILE A 132 -3.46 15.85 -1.11
CA ILE A 132 -4.00 17.19 -1.41
C ILE A 132 -3.15 17.90 -2.46
N ILE A 133 -1.83 17.79 -2.40
CA ILE A 133 -0.95 18.36 -3.43
C ILE A 133 -1.25 17.72 -4.80
N ILE A 134 -1.40 16.40 -4.85
CA ILE A 134 -1.77 15.71 -6.10
C ILE A 134 -3.13 16.19 -6.59
N MET A 135 -4.11 16.41 -5.70
CA MET A 135 -5.40 16.97 -6.08
C MET A 135 -5.28 18.37 -6.67
N TYR A 136 -4.47 19.27 -6.09
CA TYR A 136 -4.22 20.62 -6.64
C TYR A 136 -3.58 20.56 -8.03
N ILE A 137 -2.64 19.64 -8.24
CA ILE A 137 -2.01 19.42 -9.54
C ILE A 137 -3.06 18.92 -10.54
N ALA A 138 -3.81 17.86 -10.21
CA ALA A 138 -4.84 17.30 -11.08
C ALA A 138 -5.95 18.32 -11.40
N GLU A 139 -6.35 19.13 -10.42
CA GLU A 139 -7.32 20.21 -10.59
C GLU A 139 -6.81 21.31 -11.53
N TYR A 140 -5.56 21.75 -11.35
CA TYR A 140 -4.94 22.73 -12.24
C TYR A 140 -4.97 22.24 -13.70
N PHE A 141 -4.57 20.99 -13.94
CA PHE A 141 -4.55 20.44 -15.29
C PHE A 141 -5.95 20.18 -15.87
N SER A 142 -6.94 19.92 -15.02
CA SER A 142 -8.32 19.64 -15.46
C SER A 142 -9.12 20.90 -15.71
N GLN A 143 -9.02 21.90 -14.85
CA GLN A 143 -9.87 23.09 -14.89
C GLN A 143 -9.19 24.30 -15.53
N ILE A 144 -7.92 24.55 -15.18
CA ILE A 144 -7.21 25.76 -15.58
C ILE A 144 -6.54 25.55 -16.94
N ALA A 145 -5.67 24.54 -17.02
CA ALA A 145 -4.96 24.25 -18.26
C ALA A 145 -5.82 23.49 -19.28
N LYS A 146 -6.97 22.92 -18.86
CA LYS A 146 -7.89 22.12 -19.69
C LYS A 146 -7.18 21.00 -20.48
N LEU A 147 -6.05 20.53 -19.96
CA LEU A 147 -5.17 19.55 -20.58
C LEU A 147 -5.66 18.12 -20.34
N THR A 148 -6.25 17.84 -19.18
CA THR A 148 -6.65 16.48 -18.74
C THR A 148 -8.11 16.13 -18.94
N THR A 149 -8.84 16.93 -19.72
CA THR A 149 -10.15 16.55 -20.23
C THR A 149 -9.98 15.56 -21.39
N GLY A 150 -10.34 14.29 -21.14
CA GLY A 150 -10.10 13.05 -21.88
C GLY A 150 -10.39 12.95 -23.39
N LYS A 151 -10.51 14.06 -24.12
CA LYS A 151 -10.44 14.10 -25.59
C LYS A 151 -9.04 13.72 -26.11
N HIS A 152 -7.98 14.13 -25.42
CA HIS A 152 -6.60 13.91 -25.88
C HIS A 152 -5.83 12.90 -25.02
N ILE A 153 -6.31 12.62 -23.80
CA ILE A 153 -5.62 11.81 -22.80
C ILE A 153 -6.49 10.61 -22.44
N ASN A 154 -5.90 9.41 -22.39
CA ASN A 154 -6.55 8.20 -21.90
C ASN A 154 -6.05 7.75 -20.52
N TRP A 155 -4.86 8.19 -20.11
CA TRP A 155 -4.27 7.88 -18.80
C TRP A 155 -3.42 9.03 -18.29
N SER A 156 -3.47 9.26 -16.98
CA SER A 156 -2.56 10.14 -16.25
C SER A 156 -1.98 9.43 -15.05
N SER A 157 -0.74 9.79 -14.70
CA SER A 157 -0.06 9.38 -13.49
C SER A 157 0.54 10.60 -12.81
N TYR A 158 0.25 10.76 -11.53
CA TYR A 158 0.82 11.78 -10.66
C TYR A 158 1.54 11.07 -9.53
N LYS A 159 2.82 11.33 -9.38
CA LYS A 159 3.63 10.79 -8.28
C LYS A 159 4.24 11.93 -7.49
N LEU A 160 3.95 11.96 -6.19
CA LEU A 160 4.59 12.84 -5.23
C LEU A 160 5.54 12.01 -4.37
N MET A 161 6.80 12.41 -4.28
CA MET A 161 7.82 11.75 -3.47
C MET A 161 8.33 12.73 -2.40
N LEU A 162 8.36 12.25 -1.16
CA LEU A 162 8.83 12.94 0.04
C LEU A 162 10.17 12.35 0.49
N PRO A 163 11.30 12.80 -0.08
CA PRO A 163 12.62 12.24 0.25
C PRO A 163 13.00 12.43 1.72
N LYS A 164 12.46 13.45 2.39
CA LYS A 164 12.73 13.72 3.81
C LYS A 164 11.74 13.05 4.76
N SER A 165 10.76 12.28 4.29
CA SER A 165 9.84 11.58 5.21
C SER A 165 10.50 10.42 5.97
N CYS A 166 11.63 9.91 5.47
CA CYS A 166 12.34 8.77 6.04
C CYS A 166 13.82 9.07 6.29
N LEU A 167 14.34 8.70 7.47
CA LEU A 167 15.78 8.76 7.78
C LEU A 167 16.54 7.51 7.34
N LEU A 168 15.85 6.37 7.28
CA LEU A 168 16.46 5.05 7.06
C LEU A 168 16.27 4.55 5.62
N GLY A 169 15.68 5.34 4.74
CA GLY A 169 15.40 4.94 3.36
C GLY A 169 15.35 6.12 2.41
N ALA A 170 14.98 5.87 1.16
CA ALA A 170 14.89 6.92 0.13
C ALA A 170 13.71 7.87 0.32
N GLY A 171 12.76 7.53 1.22
CA GLY A 171 11.58 8.32 1.56
C GLY A 171 10.28 7.61 1.18
N MET A 172 9.19 8.36 1.07
CA MET A 172 7.86 7.83 0.73
C MET A 172 7.25 8.49 -0.49
N SER A 173 6.54 7.73 -1.31
CA SER A 173 5.78 8.29 -2.43
C SER A 173 4.31 7.94 -2.39
N LEU A 174 3.49 8.87 -2.88
CA LEU A 174 2.11 8.63 -3.23
C LEU A 174 1.97 8.72 -4.76
N THR A 175 1.45 7.68 -5.39
CA THR A 175 1.18 7.64 -6.82
C THR A 175 -0.33 7.52 -7.04
N VAL A 176 -0.90 8.40 -7.84
CA VAL A 176 -2.29 8.35 -8.28
C VAL A 176 -2.32 8.19 -9.79
N GLU A 177 -2.94 7.12 -10.26
CA GLU A 177 -3.17 6.87 -11.67
C GLU A 177 -4.65 6.92 -11.98
N THR A 178 -5.01 7.49 -13.13
CA THR A 178 -6.41 7.64 -13.56
C THR A 178 -6.55 7.27 -15.02
N LEU A 179 -7.59 6.48 -15.32
CA LEU A 179 -8.05 6.17 -16.68
C LEU A 179 -9.25 7.05 -17.04
N TYR A 180 -9.23 7.54 -18.27
CA TYR A 180 -10.27 8.43 -18.80
C TYR A 180 -11.04 7.73 -19.92
N ASN A 181 -12.34 7.96 -19.97
CA ASN A 181 -13.17 7.53 -21.09
C ASN A 181 -13.01 8.49 -22.28
N GLU A 182 -13.21 7.95 -23.48
CA GLU A 182 -13.35 8.79 -24.66
C GLU A 182 -14.67 9.58 -24.56
N PRO A 183 -14.68 10.88 -24.91
CA PRO A 183 -15.92 11.66 -24.95
C PRO A 183 -16.91 10.98 -25.89
N SER A 184 -18.13 10.72 -25.41
CA SER A 184 -19.23 10.28 -26.29
C SER A 184 -20.42 11.22 -26.15
N PRO A 185 -21.33 11.29 -27.14
CA PRO A 185 -22.51 12.16 -27.05
C PRO A 185 -23.42 11.85 -25.86
N LYS A 186 -23.33 10.62 -25.31
CA LYS A 186 -24.16 10.13 -24.19
C LYS A 186 -23.45 10.20 -22.83
N ASN A 187 -22.12 10.14 -22.80
CA ASN A 187 -21.33 10.22 -21.57
C ASN A 187 -20.39 11.43 -21.65
N LYS A 188 -20.54 12.37 -20.71
CA LYS A 188 -19.54 13.41 -20.48
C LYS A 188 -18.18 12.76 -20.26
N VAL A 189 -17.13 13.44 -20.71
CA VAL A 189 -15.73 13.10 -20.40
C VAL A 189 -15.60 12.89 -18.89
N GLY A 190 -15.20 11.70 -18.47
CA GLY A 190 -15.10 11.35 -17.06
C GLY A 190 -14.01 10.32 -16.82
N ALA A 191 -13.30 10.48 -15.70
CA ALA A 191 -12.47 9.42 -15.15
C ALA A 191 -13.37 8.23 -14.80
N TRP A 192 -12.96 7.02 -15.16
CA TRP A 192 -13.76 5.81 -14.91
C TRP A 192 -13.05 4.81 -13.99
N GLY A 193 -11.73 4.84 -13.95
CA GLY A 193 -10.92 4.01 -13.05
C GLY A 193 -9.76 4.80 -12.45
N ALA A 194 -9.42 4.52 -11.21
CA ALA A 194 -8.19 5.00 -10.60
C ALA A 194 -7.58 4.06 -9.57
N SER A 195 -6.28 4.19 -9.43
CA SER A 195 -5.49 3.56 -8.37
C SER A 195 -4.73 4.65 -7.60
N CYS A 196 -4.56 4.41 -6.31
CA CYS A 196 -3.78 5.22 -5.40
C CYS A 196 -2.85 4.28 -4.64
N VAL A 197 -1.54 4.51 -4.71
CA VAL A 197 -0.52 3.64 -4.12
C VAL A 197 0.39 4.48 -3.23
N LEU A 198 0.43 4.14 -1.94
CA LEU A 198 1.43 4.65 -1.01
C LEU A 198 2.61 3.68 -1.00
N ARG A 199 3.84 4.18 -1.10
CA ARG A 199 5.05 3.35 -1.10
C ARG A 199 6.12 3.90 -0.17
N VAL A 200 6.71 3.00 0.63
CA VAL A 200 7.98 3.20 1.34
C VAL A 200 9.11 2.70 0.45
N HIS A 201 10.12 3.53 0.20
CA HIS A 201 11.25 3.20 -0.68
C HIS A 201 12.52 2.91 0.12
N ASP A 202 13.12 1.75 -0.18
CA ASP A 202 14.47 1.36 0.23
C ASP A 202 14.76 1.55 1.73
N LEU A 203 13.78 1.24 2.58
CA LEU A 203 13.91 1.34 4.02
C LEU A 203 14.91 0.29 4.53
N THR A 204 16.07 0.74 4.98
CA THR A 204 17.19 -0.10 5.39
C THR A 204 17.24 -0.19 6.91
N VAL A 205 16.94 -1.37 7.46
CA VAL A 205 16.86 -1.58 8.91
C VAL A 205 17.76 -2.74 9.33
N PRO A 206 18.69 -2.54 10.28
CA PRO A 206 19.50 -3.62 10.83
C PRO A 206 18.68 -4.55 11.74
N THR A 207 18.67 -5.85 11.45
CA THR A 207 17.96 -6.87 12.25
C THR A 207 18.72 -8.19 12.31
N ILE A 208 18.37 -9.07 13.25
CA ILE A 208 18.91 -10.42 13.32
C ILE A 208 18.11 -11.31 12.36
N ILE A 209 18.71 -11.71 11.24
CA ILE A 209 18.02 -12.51 10.22
C ILE A 209 18.91 -13.55 9.55
N GLY A 210 18.41 -14.78 9.45
CA GLY A 210 19.11 -15.89 8.82
C GLY A 210 18.85 -17.23 9.49
N MET A 211 19.12 -18.31 8.76
CA MET A 211 18.95 -19.67 9.24
C MET A 211 20.21 -20.19 9.93
N LEU A 212 21.39 -19.68 9.55
CA LEU A 212 22.67 -20.16 10.07
C LEU A 212 22.97 -19.50 11.42
N ASP A 213 23.49 -20.27 12.38
CA ASP A 213 23.81 -19.75 13.72
C ASP A 213 24.72 -18.52 13.69
N LYS A 214 25.68 -18.46 12.76
CA LYS A 214 26.54 -17.28 12.57
C LYS A 214 25.76 -16.01 12.19
N GLU A 215 24.68 -16.14 11.42
CA GLU A 215 23.80 -15.03 11.04
C GLU A 215 22.95 -14.55 12.23
N ARG A 216 22.85 -15.37 13.29
CA ARG A 216 22.09 -15.06 14.50
C ARG A 216 22.88 -14.26 15.54
N LEU A 217 24.19 -14.11 15.33
CA LEU A 217 25.09 -13.43 16.28
C LEU A 217 25.21 -11.93 16.01
N VAL A 218 24.92 -11.47 14.78
CA VAL A 218 25.17 -10.08 14.36
C VAL A 218 23.99 -9.56 13.52
N LYS A 219 23.66 -8.28 13.72
CA LYS A 219 22.63 -7.60 12.92
C LYS A 219 23.10 -7.42 11.48
N GLN A 220 22.18 -7.63 10.56
CA GLN A 220 22.39 -7.49 9.12
C GLN A 220 21.33 -6.54 8.57
N ASN A 221 21.70 -5.78 7.54
CA ASN A 221 20.78 -4.84 6.91
C ASN A 221 19.76 -5.60 6.05
N VAL A 222 18.49 -5.28 6.26
CA VAL A 222 17.39 -5.67 5.38
C VAL A 222 16.88 -4.40 4.70
N VAL A 223 16.72 -4.45 3.38
CA VAL A 223 16.11 -3.36 2.60
C VAL A 223 14.66 -3.72 2.33
N ALA A 224 13.73 -2.87 2.77
CA ALA A 224 12.30 -3.06 2.65
C ALA A 224 11.67 -2.05 1.70
N ASN A 225 10.92 -2.55 0.73
CA ASN A 225 10.02 -1.79 -0.12
C ASN A 225 8.60 -2.27 0.16
N VAL A 226 7.73 -1.37 0.63
CA VAL A 226 6.34 -1.70 0.99
C VAL A 226 5.39 -0.79 0.22
N GLU A 227 4.46 -1.40 -0.51
CA GLU A 227 3.41 -0.71 -1.27
C GLU A 227 2.04 -1.03 -0.66
N ILE A 228 1.23 -0.02 -0.45
CA ILE A 228 -0.18 -0.14 -0.08
C ILE A 228 -0.97 0.36 -1.28
N ASP A 229 -1.51 -0.57 -2.05
CA ASP A 229 -2.34 -0.33 -3.23
C ASP A 229 -3.80 -0.17 -2.81
N ARG A 230 -4.59 0.61 -3.57
CA ARG A 230 -5.89 1.13 -3.15
C ARG A 230 -5.80 1.86 -1.81
N TYR A 231 -4.79 2.70 -1.66
CA TYR A 231 -4.60 3.52 -0.47
C TYR A 231 -5.66 4.63 -0.44
N GLN A 232 -6.47 4.64 0.62
CA GLN A 232 -7.57 5.59 0.79
C GLN A 232 -7.56 6.29 2.16
N SER A 233 -6.38 6.58 2.70
CA SER A 233 -6.28 7.15 4.03
C SER A 233 -6.82 8.57 4.12
N VAL A 234 -7.45 8.83 5.26
CA VAL A 234 -7.80 10.16 5.78
C VAL A 234 -6.60 10.61 6.62
N GLY A 235 -5.63 11.31 6.03
CA GLY A 235 -4.50 11.84 6.79
C GLY A 235 -3.11 11.39 6.34
N ASP A 236 -2.14 11.80 7.15
CA ASP A 236 -0.71 11.57 7.05
C ASP A 236 -0.25 10.18 7.52
N LEU A 237 -0.93 9.09 7.12
CA LEU A 237 -0.63 7.73 7.63
C LEU A 237 0.75 7.21 7.21
N HIS A 238 1.44 7.88 6.29
CA HIS A 238 2.73 7.43 5.78
C HIS A 238 3.79 7.29 6.87
N TRP A 239 3.81 8.22 7.83
CA TRP A 239 4.69 8.16 8.99
C TRP A 239 4.44 6.92 9.86
N ASP A 240 3.17 6.61 10.15
CA ASP A 240 2.81 5.44 10.95
C ASP A 240 3.19 4.15 10.23
N VAL A 241 2.98 4.09 8.91
CA VAL A 241 3.38 2.94 8.09
C VAL A 241 4.89 2.72 8.19
N GLN A 242 5.69 3.76 7.99
CA GLN A 242 7.13 3.69 8.11
C GLN A 242 7.58 3.23 9.51
N ASN A 243 7.04 3.82 10.57
CA ASN A 243 7.41 3.47 11.94
C ASN A 243 7.02 2.03 12.29
N MET A 244 5.82 1.60 11.89
CA MET A 244 5.37 0.21 12.08
C MET A 244 6.30 -0.79 11.38
N ILE A 245 6.68 -0.53 10.13
CA ILE A 245 7.60 -1.40 9.39
C ILE A 245 8.97 -1.40 10.06
N THR A 246 9.50 -0.23 10.39
CA THR A 246 10.81 -0.08 11.04
C THR A 246 10.86 -0.87 12.34
N LYS A 247 9.91 -0.64 13.24
CA LYS A 247 9.83 -1.34 14.53
C LYS A 247 9.61 -2.83 14.38
N THR A 248 8.82 -3.26 13.41
CA THR A 248 8.64 -4.68 13.11
C THR A 248 9.95 -5.33 12.72
N ILE A 249 10.76 -4.69 11.86
CA ILE A 249 12.05 -5.22 11.46
C ILE A 249 13.06 -5.17 12.63
N GLU A 250 13.19 -4.03 13.30
CA GLU A 250 14.14 -3.79 14.40
C GLU A 250 13.97 -4.78 15.57
N GLU A 251 12.73 -5.07 15.95
CA GLU A 251 12.39 -5.91 17.11
C GLU A 251 12.26 -7.40 16.75
N SER A 252 12.42 -7.74 15.47
CA SER A 252 12.31 -9.12 15.01
C SER A 252 13.62 -9.88 15.04
N SER A 253 13.51 -11.22 15.01
CA SER A 253 14.67 -12.10 14.84
C SER A 253 14.30 -13.30 13.97
N PHE A 254 13.75 -13.06 12.78
CA PHE A 254 13.26 -14.13 11.90
C PHE A 254 14.38 -14.93 11.26
N GLN A 255 14.11 -16.20 10.91
CA GLN A 255 15.08 -17.01 10.16
C GLN A 255 15.07 -16.68 8.67
N THR A 256 13.91 -16.35 8.12
CA THR A 256 13.69 -16.18 6.68
C THR A 256 13.08 -14.82 6.35
N LEU A 257 13.29 -14.34 5.12
CA LEU A 257 12.72 -13.09 4.65
C LEU A 257 11.20 -13.21 4.47
N GLU A 258 10.72 -14.39 4.11
CA GLU A 258 9.30 -14.75 3.96
C GLU A 258 8.53 -14.51 5.26
N ALA A 259 9.04 -15.02 6.38
CA ALA A 259 8.39 -14.86 7.68
C ALA A 259 8.38 -13.40 8.14
N LEU A 260 9.48 -12.66 7.88
CA LEU A 260 9.54 -11.23 8.17
C LEU A 260 8.57 -10.43 7.29
N ALA A 261 8.49 -10.73 6.00
CA ALA A 261 7.57 -10.05 5.08
C ALA A 261 6.10 -10.28 5.50
N GLU A 262 5.75 -11.51 5.83
CA GLU A 262 4.42 -11.88 6.33
C GLU A 262 4.08 -11.14 7.63
N GLU A 263 5.01 -11.05 8.58
CA GLU A 263 4.79 -10.33 9.84
C GLU A 263 4.63 -8.82 9.63
N ILE A 264 5.45 -8.20 8.78
CA ILE A 264 5.33 -6.78 8.42
C ILE A 264 3.92 -6.50 7.90
N GLY A 265 3.47 -7.29 6.92
CA GLY A 265 2.18 -7.07 6.30
C GLY A 265 1.01 -7.35 7.26
N LYS A 266 1.11 -8.35 8.14
CA LYS A 266 0.12 -8.60 9.20
C LYS A 266 -0.01 -7.41 10.15
N ARG A 267 1.12 -6.85 10.63
CA ARG A 267 1.11 -5.72 11.58
C ARG A 267 0.61 -4.43 10.95
N VAL A 268 1.09 -4.09 9.75
CA VAL A 268 0.61 -2.93 8.99
C VAL A 268 -0.90 -3.06 8.75
N THR A 269 -1.37 -4.23 8.32
CA THR A 269 -2.80 -4.47 8.10
C THR A 269 -3.61 -4.30 9.38
N ARG A 270 -3.23 -5.02 10.44
CA ARG A 270 -4.03 -5.13 11.66
C ARG A 270 -4.07 -3.83 12.45
N TYR A 271 -2.96 -3.12 12.55
CA TYR A 271 -2.84 -1.97 13.46
C TYR A 271 -2.90 -0.62 12.76
N LEU A 272 -2.81 -0.56 11.43
CA LEU A 272 -2.93 0.69 10.68
C LEU A 272 -4.10 0.65 9.69
N ILE A 273 -4.10 -0.32 8.78
CA ILE A 273 -5.05 -0.31 7.65
C ILE A 273 -6.48 -0.61 8.11
N ILE A 274 -6.70 -1.67 8.89
CA ILE A 274 -8.04 -2.00 9.39
C ILE A 274 -8.60 -0.84 10.24
N PRO A 275 -7.91 -0.32 11.28
CA PRO A 275 -8.40 0.84 12.04
C PRO A 275 -8.75 2.04 11.16
N ASN A 276 -7.94 2.35 10.15
CA ASN A 276 -8.19 3.46 9.23
C ASN A 276 -9.46 3.23 8.39
N ILE A 277 -9.64 2.02 7.85
CA ILE A 277 -10.87 1.63 7.14
C ILE A 277 -12.09 1.76 8.06
N ILE A 278 -12.01 1.25 9.28
CA ILE A 278 -13.13 1.31 10.24
C ILE A 278 -13.47 2.75 10.60
N ALA A 279 -12.47 3.57 10.91
CA ALA A 279 -12.67 4.99 11.22
C ALA A 279 -13.33 5.73 10.04
N ARG A 280 -12.91 5.43 8.80
CA ARG A 280 -13.49 6.01 7.58
C ARG A 280 -14.95 5.62 7.39
N VAL A 281 -15.27 4.33 7.50
CA VAL A 281 -16.65 3.84 7.38
C VAL A 281 -17.53 4.43 8.49
N GLN A 282 -17.02 4.55 9.71
CA GLN A 282 -17.73 5.19 10.81
C GLN A 282 -17.99 6.68 10.54
N ALA A 283 -17.00 7.42 10.04
CA ALA A 283 -17.14 8.84 9.70
C ALA A 283 -18.15 9.07 8.56
N GLN A 284 -18.17 8.20 7.54
CA GLN A 284 -19.14 8.27 6.43
C GLN A 284 -20.58 7.99 6.90
N ASN A 285 -20.76 7.09 7.88
CA ASN A 285 -22.08 6.74 8.44
C ASN A 285 -22.72 7.84 9.33
N ILE A 286 -21.98 8.87 9.75
CA ILE A 286 -22.55 10.00 10.51
C ILE A 286 -23.60 10.76 9.67
N LYS A 287 -23.49 10.71 8.33
CA LYS A 287 -24.46 11.33 7.41
C LYS A 287 -25.69 10.44 7.11
N GLY A 288 -25.68 9.17 7.53
CA GLY A 288 -26.77 8.21 7.29
C GLY A 288 -26.89 7.18 8.42
N LYS A 289 -27.64 7.51 9.48
CA LYS A 289 -28.09 6.64 10.60
C LYS A 289 -27.34 5.30 10.80
N LYS A 290 -26.43 5.26 11.80
CA LYS A 290 -26.05 4.10 12.67
C LYS A 290 -26.15 2.68 12.07
N LYS A 291 -25.70 2.47 10.83
CA LYS A 291 -25.68 1.13 10.20
C LYS A 291 -24.54 0.28 10.75
N TRP A 292 -23.41 0.91 11.07
CA TRP A 292 -22.18 0.24 11.52
C TRP A 292 -22.28 -0.38 12.92
N GLU A 293 -22.97 0.28 13.86
CA GLU A 293 -23.20 -0.23 15.22
C GLU A 293 -23.99 -1.54 15.24
N LYS A 294 -24.78 -1.82 14.18
CA LYS A 294 -25.66 -3.00 14.08
C LYS A 294 -24.92 -4.27 13.67
N PHE A 295 -23.71 -4.17 13.12
CA PHE A 295 -22.95 -5.35 12.74
C PHE A 295 -22.39 -6.04 13.98
N SER A 296 -22.26 -7.37 13.91
CA SER A 296 -21.67 -8.16 14.99
C SER A 296 -20.24 -7.72 15.31
N ASP A 297 -19.85 -7.83 16.58
CA ASP A 297 -18.45 -7.71 17.01
C ASP A 297 -17.62 -8.92 16.53
N ASP A 298 -18.27 -10.07 16.33
CA ASP A 298 -17.67 -11.22 15.67
C ASP A 298 -17.57 -10.95 14.16
N TYR A 299 -16.34 -10.72 13.71
CA TYR A 299 -15.97 -10.49 12.33
C TYR A 299 -16.44 -11.62 11.38
N LYS A 300 -16.64 -12.86 11.88
CA LYS A 300 -17.15 -13.97 11.06
C LYS A 300 -18.63 -13.82 10.69
N MET A 301 -19.39 -13.11 11.52
CA MET A 301 -20.83 -12.91 11.35
C MET A 301 -21.17 -11.65 10.55
N VAL A 302 -20.16 -10.84 10.20
CA VAL A 302 -20.37 -9.61 9.42
C VAL A 302 -20.56 -9.97 7.95
N PRO A 303 -21.63 -9.47 7.29
CA PRO A 303 -21.87 -9.74 5.87
C PRO A 303 -20.98 -8.84 4.99
N TRP A 304 -19.65 -9.03 5.03
CA TRP A 304 -18.65 -8.14 4.43
C TRP A 304 -18.94 -7.76 2.97
N LYS A 305 -19.40 -8.71 2.15
CA LYS A 305 -19.78 -8.49 0.74
C LYS A 305 -20.88 -7.44 0.53
N LYS A 306 -21.65 -7.11 1.58
CA LYS A 306 -22.72 -6.10 1.57
C LYS A 306 -22.29 -4.80 2.26
N THR A 307 -21.02 -4.68 2.62
CA THR A 307 -20.44 -3.52 3.30
C THR A 307 -19.47 -2.80 2.38
N GLU A 308 -19.32 -1.49 2.60
CA GLU A 308 -18.37 -0.64 1.87
C GLU A 308 -16.90 -1.01 2.17
N VAL A 309 -16.63 -1.78 3.23
CA VAL A 309 -15.28 -2.24 3.59
C VAL A 309 -14.59 -2.96 2.43
N MET A 310 -15.34 -3.72 1.63
CA MET A 310 -14.78 -4.46 0.48
C MET A 310 -14.12 -3.55 -0.55
N ASP A 311 -14.66 -2.35 -0.76
CA ASP A 311 -14.18 -1.37 -1.72
C ASP A 311 -13.02 -0.53 -1.17
N LEU A 312 -12.90 -0.47 0.16
CA LEU A 312 -11.85 0.25 0.88
C LEU A 312 -10.60 -0.61 1.15
N CYS A 313 -10.69 -1.94 1.03
CA CYS A 313 -9.60 -2.85 1.37
C CYS A 313 -8.40 -2.71 0.43
N SER A 314 -7.25 -2.38 1.00
CA SER A 314 -5.99 -2.26 0.29
C SER A 314 -5.37 -3.62 -0.10
N VAL A 315 -4.44 -3.60 -1.06
CA VAL A 315 -3.54 -4.74 -1.32
C VAL A 315 -2.14 -4.32 -0.90
N ILE A 316 -1.52 -5.08 0.00
CA ILE A 316 -0.17 -4.77 0.49
C ILE A 316 0.84 -5.61 -0.29
N LYS A 317 1.83 -4.97 -0.91
CA LYS A 317 2.93 -5.65 -1.61
C LYS A 317 4.22 -5.35 -0.85
N ILE A 318 4.97 -6.39 -0.52
CA ILE A 318 6.20 -6.27 0.27
C ILE A 318 7.32 -6.92 -0.53
N LYS A 319 8.42 -6.19 -0.69
CA LYS A 319 9.68 -6.71 -1.21
C LYS A 319 10.75 -6.50 -0.14
N LEU A 320 11.38 -7.59 0.28
CA LEU A 320 12.55 -7.53 1.17
C LEU A 320 13.78 -8.06 0.45
N GLU A 321 14.91 -7.42 0.71
CA GLU A 321 16.20 -7.80 0.16
C GLU A 321 17.25 -7.86 1.26
N LYS A 322 18.25 -8.73 1.07
CA LYS A 322 19.41 -8.83 1.96
C LYS A 322 20.70 -8.61 1.16
N PRO A 323 21.12 -7.36 0.90
CA PRO A 323 22.10 -7.00 -0.13
C PRO A 323 23.56 -7.41 0.17
N SER A 324 23.85 -8.02 1.32
CA SER A 324 25.23 -8.28 1.78
C SER A 324 25.57 -9.75 2.04
N ILE A 325 24.73 -10.70 1.63
CA ILE A 325 25.07 -12.13 1.78
C ILE A 325 26.03 -12.58 0.68
N TYR A 326 25.71 -12.25 -0.58
CA TYR A 326 26.49 -12.69 -1.73
C TYR A 326 27.11 -11.47 -2.43
N ILE A 327 28.29 -11.67 -3.00
CA ILE A 327 29.04 -10.61 -3.69
C ILE A 327 28.36 -10.26 -5.03
N ASP A 328 27.74 -11.26 -5.65
CA ASP A 328 27.17 -11.20 -7.00
C ASP A 328 25.65 -11.01 -7.01
N THR A 329 24.98 -11.10 -5.86
CA THR A 329 23.51 -10.97 -5.80
C THR A 329 22.95 -10.59 -4.44
N ALA A 330 21.77 -9.97 -4.47
CA ALA A 330 20.95 -9.69 -3.30
C ALA A 330 19.74 -10.63 -3.31
N PRO A 331 19.68 -11.67 -2.46
CA PRO A 331 18.50 -12.51 -2.35
C PRO A 331 17.31 -11.65 -1.89
N SER A 332 16.14 -11.92 -2.48
CA SER A 332 14.93 -11.14 -2.24
C SER A 332 13.68 -12.00 -2.20
N VAL A 333 12.70 -11.55 -1.44
CA VAL A 333 11.34 -12.11 -1.46
C VAL A 333 10.37 -11.02 -1.88
N LYS A 334 9.32 -11.39 -2.63
CA LYS A 334 8.18 -10.54 -2.93
C LYS A 334 6.91 -11.25 -2.52
N MET A 335 6.05 -10.55 -1.78
CA MET A 335 4.78 -11.06 -1.30
C MET A 335 3.67 -10.05 -1.56
N THR A 336 2.46 -10.54 -1.79
CA THR A 336 1.25 -9.72 -1.97
C THR A 336 0.16 -10.24 -1.04
N MET A 337 -0.45 -9.34 -0.27
CA MET A 337 -1.48 -9.64 0.70
C MET A 337 -2.76 -8.89 0.35
N ASP A 338 -3.82 -9.65 0.08
CA ASP A 338 -5.16 -9.10 -0.09
C ASP A 338 -5.91 -9.17 1.23
N ILE A 339 -6.13 -8.01 1.84
CA ILE A 339 -6.66 -7.91 3.20
C ILE A 339 -8.18 -8.00 3.25
N ARG A 340 -8.86 -8.19 2.11
CA ARG A 340 -10.31 -8.30 2.06
C ARG A 340 -10.80 -9.38 3.04
N PRO A 341 -11.82 -9.10 3.87
CA PRO A 341 -12.33 -10.03 4.88
C PRO A 341 -13.19 -11.14 4.25
N LEU A 342 -12.56 -11.96 3.42
CA LEU A 342 -13.18 -13.12 2.79
C LEU A 342 -12.91 -14.36 3.64
N PRO A 343 -13.91 -15.23 3.94
CA PRO A 343 -13.71 -16.40 4.79
C PRO A 343 -12.63 -17.38 4.32
N ASN A 344 -12.32 -17.40 3.02
CA ASN A 344 -11.28 -18.22 2.42
C ASN A 344 -9.91 -17.50 2.32
N SER A 345 -9.81 -16.25 2.76
CA SER A 345 -8.54 -15.51 2.79
C SER A 345 -7.70 -15.98 3.97
N PRO A 346 -6.38 -16.22 3.80
CA PRO A 346 -5.48 -16.50 4.92
C PRO A 346 -5.39 -15.33 5.92
N TYR A 347 -5.83 -14.14 5.51
CA TYR A 347 -5.78 -12.91 6.30
C TYR A 347 -7.11 -12.58 6.98
N PHE A 348 -8.13 -13.45 6.89
CA PHE A 348 -9.43 -13.19 7.47
C PHE A 348 -9.38 -12.96 8.99
N ALA A 349 -8.51 -13.71 9.70
CA ALA A 349 -8.35 -13.60 11.14
C ALA A 349 -7.79 -12.23 11.60
N LEU A 350 -7.16 -11.45 10.72
CA LEU A 350 -6.66 -10.11 11.06
C LEU A 350 -7.80 -9.14 11.44
N TRP A 351 -9.04 -9.45 11.01
CA TRP A 351 -10.24 -8.69 11.33
C TRP A 351 -10.87 -9.05 12.69
N LYS A 352 -10.32 -10.04 13.40
CA LYS A 352 -10.78 -10.35 14.76
C LYS A 352 -10.62 -9.12 15.65
N GLY A 353 -11.71 -8.74 16.33
CA GLY A 353 -11.75 -7.55 17.18
C GLY A 353 -11.74 -6.22 16.42
N TYR A 354 -12.05 -6.19 15.12
CA TYR A 354 -11.90 -5.00 14.25
C TYR A 354 -12.43 -3.67 14.81
N LYS A 355 -13.51 -3.68 15.60
CA LYS A 355 -14.06 -2.46 16.22
C LYS A 355 -13.21 -1.89 17.35
N LYS A 356 -12.38 -2.72 17.98
CA LYS A 356 -11.53 -2.38 19.12
C LYS A 356 -10.07 -2.17 18.74
N LEU A 357 -9.69 -2.48 17.49
CA LEU A 357 -8.36 -2.20 16.99
C LEU A 357 -8.13 -0.69 16.95
N SER A 358 -6.96 -0.26 17.39
CA SER A 358 -6.53 1.14 17.41
C SER A 358 -5.18 1.28 16.74
N MET A 359 -4.84 2.49 16.31
CA MET A 359 -3.51 2.82 15.84
C MET A 359 -2.62 3.19 17.03
N PRO A 360 -1.31 2.91 16.98
CA PRO A 360 -0.40 3.39 18.01
C PRO A 360 -0.35 4.92 18.07
N GLY A 361 -0.03 5.45 19.26
CA GLY A 361 0.19 6.89 19.44
C GLY A 361 1.44 7.38 18.69
N ARG A 362 1.52 8.70 18.50
CA ARG A 362 2.70 9.38 17.98
C ARG A 362 3.30 10.27 19.10
N PRO A 363 4.58 10.10 19.47
CA PRO A 363 5.45 8.98 19.13
C PRO A 363 4.99 7.65 19.78
N LEU A 364 5.58 6.53 19.36
CA LEU A 364 5.39 5.23 20.02
C LEU A 364 6.27 5.19 21.28
N ASP A 365 5.66 5.37 22.46
CA ASP A 365 6.37 5.53 23.74
C ASP A 365 7.01 4.24 24.31
N CYS A 366 6.81 3.09 23.67
CA CYS A 366 7.31 1.79 24.14
C CYS A 366 7.73 0.90 22.95
N SER A 367 8.19 -0.32 23.22
CA SER A 367 8.42 -1.28 22.12
C SER A 367 7.09 -1.62 21.43
N LEU A 368 7.15 -1.90 20.13
CA LEU A 368 5.97 -2.31 19.38
C LEU A 368 5.37 -3.59 19.96
N ARG A 369 6.21 -4.51 20.46
CA ARG A 369 5.76 -5.70 21.19
C ARG A 369 4.93 -5.35 22.43
N GLU A 370 5.43 -4.50 23.32
CA GLU A 370 4.70 -4.10 24.53
C GLU A 370 3.39 -3.41 24.20
N TRP A 371 3.40 -2.53 23.20
CA TRP A 371 2.19 -1.85 22.74
C TRP A 371 1.15 -2.86 22.23
N ILE A 372 1.55 -3.83 21.41
CA ILE A 372 0.66 -4.90 20.91
C ILE A 372 0.11 -5.73 22.06
N THR A 373 0.94 -6.12 23.03
CA THR A 373 0.49 -6.90 24.19
C THR A 373 -0.59 -6.17 24.97
N LYS A 374 -0.44 -4.85 25.14
CA LYS A 374 -1.40 -4.02 25.88
C LYS A 374 -2.68 -3.72 25.10
N ASN A 375 -2.59 -3.56 23.77
CA ASN A 375 -3.68 -2.98 22.97
C ASN A 375 -4.38 -3.96 22.02
N ASP A 376 -3.82 -5.15 21.75
CA ASP A 376 -4.51 -6.14 20.93
C ASP A 376 -5.74 -6.71 21.67
N PRO A 377 -6.95 -6.62 21.09
CA PRO A 377 -8.17 -7.15 21.70
C PRO A 377 -8.11 -8.63 22.06
N GLU A 378 -7.23 -9.42 21.42
CA GLU A 378 -7.03 -10.83 21.74
C GLU A 378 -6.27 -11.04 23.05
N ASN A 379 -5.43 -10.09 23.45
CA ASN A 379 -4.64 -10.16 24.68
C ASN A 379 -5.39 -9.56 25.88
N MET A 380 -6.48 -8.83 25.65
CA MET A 380 -7.30 -8.22 26.71
C MET A 380 -8.33 -9.18 27.34
N GLY A 381 -8.36 -10.45 26.94
CA GLY A 381 -9.20 -11.50 27.51
C GLY A 381 -8.46 -12.30 28.59
N ASP A 382 -8.93 -12.18 29.84
CA ASP A 382 -8.48 -12.84 31.08
C ASP A 382 -7.18 -12.35 31.73
N GLY A 383 -7.34 -11.54 32.79
CA GLY A 383 -6.28 -11.02 33.66
C GLY A 383 -5.53 -12.07 34.50
N ASN A 384 -5.60 -13.36 34.16
CA ASN A 384 -4.84 -14.45 34.79
C ASN A 384 -4.20 -15.45 33.80
N SER A 385 -4.45 -15.34 32.48
CA SER A 385 -3.95 -16.29 31.46
C SER A 385 -2.67 -15.81 30.75
N THR A 386 -2.28 -14.56 30.94
CA THR A 386 -1.41 -13.81 30.02
C THR A 386 0.05 -14.27 29.97
N MET A 387 0.57 -14.91 31.03
CA MET A 387 1.94 -15.48 31.04
C MET A 387 1.97 -16.96 30.64
N LEU A 388 0.93 -17.72 30.99
CA LEU A 388 0.86 -19.16 30.72
C LEU A 388 0.52 -19.43 29.24
N ASP A 389 -0.39 -18.64 28.66
CA ASP A 389 -0.71 -18.71 27.23
C ASP A 389 0.48 -18.25 26.35
N LEU A 390 1.32 -17.36 26.89
CA LEU A 390 2.51 -16.86 26.21
C LEU A 390 3.67 -17.86 26.24
N ALA A 391 3.85 -18.58 27.36
CA ALA A 391 4.75 -19.72 27.44
C ALA A 391 4.33 -20.83 26.46
N GLN A 392 3.03 -21.14 26.40
CA GLN A 392 2.47 -22.15 25.49
C GLN A 392 2.67 -21.78 24.01
N ARG A 393 2.39 -20.53 23.62
CA ARG A 393 2.58 -20.05 22.23
C ARG A 393 4.06 -19.94 21.86
N MET A 394 4.94 -19.67 22.83
CA MET A 394 6.39 -19.73 22.63
C MET A 394 6.89 -21.16 22.46
N GLU A 395 6.36 -22.12 23.22
CA GLU A 395 6.66 -23.54 23.06
C GLU A 395 6.18 -24.05 21.70
N ASP A 396 4.98 -23.68 21.26
CA ASP A 396 4.45 -24.05 19.94
C ASP A 396 5.30 -23.43 18.81
N PHE A 397 5.73 -22.17 18.96
CA PHE A 397 6.62 -21.53 17.99
C PHE A 397 8.01 -22.17 17.97
N GLN A 398 8.57 -22.53 19.14
CA GLN A 398 9.84 -23.23 19.26
C GLN A 398 9.76 -24.67 18.75
N ALA A 399 8.63 -25.36 18.92
CA ALA A 399 8.37 -26.70 18.41
C ALA A 399 8.29 -26.69 16.88
N ASN A 400 7.56 -25.73 16.30
CA ASN A 400 7.52 -25.53 14.85
C ASN A 400 8.90 -25.16 14.27
N LEU A 401 9.69 -24.35 14.99
CA LEU A 401 11.09 -24.07 14.66
C LEU A 401 11.99 -25.32 14.74
N ALA A 402 11.78 -26.17 15.74
CA ALA A 402 12.52 -27.42 15.92
C ALA A 402 12.18 -28.45 14.83
N GLU A 403 10.92 -28.50 14.41
CA GLU A 403 10.46 -29.35 13.32
C GLU A 403 11.01 -28.87 11.97
N SER A 404 11.04 -27.54 11.75
CA SER A 404 11.69 -26.94 10.59
C SER A 404 13.20 -27.20 10.56
N ARG A 405 13.88 -27.17 11.73
CA ARG A 405 15.30 -27.56 11.89
C ARG A 405 15.56 -29.04 11.57
N ARG A 406 14.63 -29.94 11.93
CA ARG A 406 14.73 -31.37 11.58
C ARG A 406 14.66 -31.56 10.07
N PHE A 407 13.74 -30.86 9.40
CA PHE A 407 13.64 -30.88 7.94
C PHE A 407 14.91 -30.34 7.27
N THR A 408 15.50 -29.25 7.78
CA THR A 408 16.76 -28.71 7.24
C THR A 408 17.93 -29.69 7.40
N ASN A 409 18.05 -30.34 8.57
CA ASN A 409 19.06 -31.35 8.81
C ASN A 409 18.91 -32.57 7.89
N GLU A 410 17.68 -32.95 7.53
CA GLU A 410 17.40 -34.03 6.57
C GLU A 410 17.83 -33.66 5.14
N VAL A 411 17.71 -32.39 4.76
CA VAL A 411 18.14 -31.88 3.45
C VAL A 411 19.67 -31.75 3.38
N THR A 412 20.32 -31.32 4.45
CA THR A 412 21.79 -31.14 4.49
C THR A 412 22.58 -32.42 4.76
N SER A 413 21.94 -33.50 5.22
CA SER A 413 22.61 -34.77 5.55
C SER A 413 22.68 -35.78 4.40
N ARG A 414 22.18 -35.45 3.20
CA ARG A 414 22.45 -36.27 2.00
C ARG A 414 23.92 -36.10 1.58
N PRO A 415 24.75 -37.15 1.58
CA PRO A 415 26.15 -37.01 1.19
C PRO A 415 26.25 -36.72 -0.30
N SER A 416 26.97 -35.66 -0.66
CA SER A 416 27.50 -35.47 -2.01
C SER A 416 28.52 -36.58 -2.29
N SER A 417 28.13 -37.63 -3.02
CA SER A 417 29.09 -38.62 -3.50
C SER A 417 29.90 -38.02 -4.65
N SER A 418 31.02 -37.37 -4.33
CA SER A 418 32.08 -37.09 -5.29
C SER A 418 32.82 -38.40 -5.58
N LYS A 419 32.46 -39.09 -6.66
CA LYS A 419 33.35 -40.03 -7.34
C LYS A 419 33.43 -39.66 -8.81
N SER A 420 34.67 -39.43 -9.23
CA SER A 420 35.12 -39.16 -10.60
C SER A 420 34.53 -40.15 -11.61
N MET A 421 34.04 -39.62 -12.74
CA MET A 421 33.63 -40.41 -13.92
C MET A 421 34.82 -41.18 -14.53
N PRO A 422 34.53 -42.28 -15.24
CA PRO A 422 34.69 -42.21 -16.69
C PRO A 422 33.44 -42.65 -17.48
N GLU A 423 33.54 -42.43 -18.78
CA GLU A 423 32.52 -42.33 -19.82
C GLU A 423 31.63 -43.57 -20.07
N ASP A 424 30.52 -43.25 -20.73
CA ASP A 424 29.63 -44.06 -21.57
C ASP A 424 28.45 -44.85 -20.97
N SER A 425 27.34 -44.69 -21.73
CA SER A 425 26.14 -45.51 -21.88
C SER A 425 24.85 -45.06 -21.18
N LYS A 426 23.76 -45.45 -21.86
CA LYS A 426 22.40 -44.91 -21.88
C LYS A 426 21.53 -45.40 -20.71
N ASP A 427 20.39 -44.72 -20.58
CA ASP A 427 19.16 -45.06 -19.85
C ASP A 427 19.21 -44.88 -18.32
N GLU A 428 18.39 -43.96 -17.80
CA GLU A 428 17.53 -44.19 -16.62
C GLU A 428 16.63 -42.98 -16.30
N GLU A 429 15.45 -43.00 -16.91
CA GLU A 429 14.27 -42.22 -16.56
C GLU A 429 13.58 -42.94 -15.38
N SER A 430 14.02 -42.72 -14.13
CA SER A 430 13.37 -43.33 -12.95
C SER A 430 13.46 -42.51 -11.63
N GLY A 431 14.17 -41.37 -11.63
CA GLY A 431 14.36 -40.54 -10.43
C GLY A 431 13.29 -39.46 -10.19
N LEU A 432 12.57 -39.04 -11.24
CA LEU A 432 11.59 -37.93 -11.17
C LEU A 432 10.21 -38.37 -10.67
N GLU A 433 9.81 -39.62 -10.91
CA GLU A 433 8.49 -40.13 -10.45
C GLU A 433 8.41 -40.31 -8.92
N ASN A 434 9.54 -40.44 -8.22
CA ASN A 434 9.54 -40.69 -6.77
C ASN A 434 9.46 -39.40 -5.93
N LEU A 435 9.82 -38.24 -6.49
CA LEU A 435 9.69 -36.94 -5.83
C LEU A 435 8.25 -36.42 -5.90
N ASP A 436 7.60 -36.58 -7.05
CA ASP A 436 6.19 -36.23 -7.22
C ASP A 436 5.27 -37.12 -6.38
N ARG A 437 5.58 -38.42 -6.26
CA ARG A 437 4.81 -39.34 -5.40
C ARG A 437 4.89 -38.98 -3.91
N LYS A 438 5.99 -38.38 -3.45
CA LYS A 438 6.14 -37.90 -2.06
C LYS A 438 5.44 -36.55 -1.82
N MET A 439 5.49 -35.61 -2.77
CA MET A 439 4.71 -34.36 -2.68
C MET A 439 3.19 -34.59 -2.68
N PHE A 440 2.70 -35.57 -3.46
CA PHE A 440 1.28 -35.95 -3.43
C PHE A 440 0.86 -36.68 -2.15
N SER A 441 1.77 -37.39 -1.49
CA SER A 441 1.47 -38.03 -0.19
C SER A 441 1.31 -37.03 0.96
N PHE A 442 2.01 -35.89 0.89
CA PHE A 442 1.95 -34.83 1.91
C PHE A 442 0.64 -34.04 1.86
N THR A 443 0.12 -33.79 0.65
CA THR A 443 -1.19 -33.15 0.42
C THR A 443 -2.36 -34.09 0.75
N ALA A 444 -2.18 -35.42 0.62
CA ALA A 444 -3.18 -36.41 1.04
C ALA A 444 -3.25 -36.62 2.57
N GLY A 445 -2.12 -36.45 3.29
CA GLY A 445 -2.07 -36.51 4.76
C GLY A 445 -2.87 -35.38 5.43
N LEU A 446 -2.73 -34.15 4.93
CA LEU A 446 -3.47 -32.97 5.42
C LEU A 446 -5.00 -33.03 5.18
N SER A 447 -5.45 -33.88 4.27
CA SER A 447 -6.89 -34.11 4.01
C SER A 447 -7.50 -35.17 4.95
N LYS A 448 -6.69 -36.10 5.48
CA LYS A 448 -7.17 -37.13 6.42
C LYS A 448 -7.35 -36.60 7.84
N ASP A 449 -6.54 -35.64 8.28
CA ASP A 449 -6.70 -35.03 9.62
C ASP A 449 -7.97 -34.18 9.74
N LYS A 450 -8.52 -33.69 8.62
CA LYS A 450 -9.82 -33.01 8.60
C LYS A 450 -11.01 -33.96 8.78
N LYS A 451 -10.87 -35.23 8.39
CA LYS A 451 -11.95 -36.23 8.45
C LYS A 451 -12.11 -36.87 9.82
N ILE A 452 -11.04 -36.94 10.62
CA ILE A 452 -11.08 -37.51 11.97
C ILE A 452 -11.71 -36.53 12.99
N THR A 453 -11.61 -35.22 12.76
CA THR A 453 -12.31 -34.22 13.59
C THR A 453 -13.83 -34.15 13.38
N ASP A 454 -14.35 -34.61 12.23
CA ASP A 454 -15.80 -34.60 11.98
C ASP A 454 -16.51 -35.88 12.49
N GLU A 455 -15.78 -36.99 12.71
CA GLU A 455 -16.36 -38.23 13.27
C GLU A 455 -16.42 -38.26 14.81
N ILE A 456 -15.68 -37.39 15.50
CA ILE A 456 -15.70 -37.32 16.98
C ILE A 456 -16.87 -36.46 17.50
N ASN A 457 -17.46 -35.59 16.68
CA ASN A 457 -18.58 -34.71 17.09
C ASN A 457 -19.99 -35.32 16.89
N HIS A 458 -20.10 -36.59 16.49
CA HIS A 458 -21.41 -37.26 16.36
C HIS A 458 -21.69 -38.37 17.40
N GLN A 459 -20.86 -38.49 18.44
CA GLN A 459 -21.17 -39.28 19.63
C GLN A 459 -20.78 -38.53 20.90
N SER A 460 -21.53 -37.48 21.24
CA SER A 460 -21.74 -36.96 22.59
C SER A 460 -22.99 -36.09 22.64
#